data_AF-A0A077M208-F1
#
_entry.id   AF-A0A077M208-F1
#
_cell.length_a   1.000
_cell.length_b   1.000
_cell.length_c   1.000
_cell.angle_alpha   90.00
_cell.angle_beta   90.00
_cell.angle_gamma   90.00
#
_symmetry.space_group_name_H-M   'P 1'
#
loop_
_entity.id
_entity.type
_entity.pdbx_description
1 polymer ?
#
loop_
_entity_poly.entity_id
_entity_poly.type
_entity_poly.pdbx_seq_one_letter_code
_entity_poly.pdbx_strand_id
1 'polypeptide(L)'
;MMHTDTRPTSHDPAGCLASAAALLARASDLTWTQAQADPALGLRFEGLGLDLAAAQAANLQPGGSAGDITDVDVDDPLDLIRAAEEVLRRCPIEDFPAGTSQLVGAVCDLIGEHST
;
A
#
# COMPACT_ATOMS: atom_id res chain seq x y z
N MET A 1 38.58 17.16 19.03
CA MET A 1 37.69 16.14 19.62
C MET A 1 36.55 15.91 18.67
N MET A 2 36.31 14.63 18.38
CA MET A 2 35.39 14.00 17.42
C MET A 2 34.21 14.83 16.91
N HIS A 3 34.17 15.02 15.58
CA HIS A 3 32.93 15.18 14.84
C HIS A 3 32.20 13.83 14.86
N THR A 4 30.99 13.79 15.40
CA THR A 4 30.08 12.65 15.19
C THR A 4 29.25 12.94 13.95
N ASP A 5 29.64 12.30 12.86
CA ASP A 5 28.88 12.16 11.63
C ASP A 5 27.81 11.05 11.79
N THR A 6 26.78 11.08 10.94
CA THR A 6 25.74 10.05 10.62
C THR A 6 24.54 9.96 11.59
N ARG A 7 23.26 10.13 11.18
CA ARG A 7 22.56 9.68 9.96
C ARG A 7 21.31 10.57 9.69
N PRO A 8 21.05 11.02 8.46
CA PRO A 8 19.73 11.50 8.05
C PRO A 8 18.88 10.33 7.55
N THR A 9 17.71 10.10 8.16
CA THR A 9 16.46 9.51 7.60
C THR A 9 15.63 9.02 8.79
N SER A 10 14.82 9.92 9.37
CA SER A 10 13.70 9.50 10.20
C SER A 10 12.74 8.75 9.26
N HIS A 11 12.81 7.41 9.24
CA HIS A 11 11.78 6.61 8.59
C HIS A 11 10.52 6.80 9.42
N ASP A 12 9.46 7.30 8.79
CA ASP A 12 8.16 7.46 9.44
C ASP A 12 7.30 6.23 9.09
N PRO A 13 7.29 5.16 9.92
CA PRO A 13 6.52 3.96 9.63
C PRO A 13 5.01 4.22 9.59
N ALA A 14 4.54 5.22 10.34
CA ALA A 14 3.13 5.62 10.30
C ALA A 14 2.81 6.29 8.95
N GLY A 15 3.69 7.17 8.46
CA GLY A 15 3.61 7.75 7.11
C GLY A 15 3.71 6.69 6.00
N CYS A 16 4.64 5.74 6.13
CA CYS A 16 4.77 4.58 5.23
C CYS A 16 3.43 3.80 5.13
N LEU A 17 2.82 3.45 6.27
CA LEU A 17 1.51 2.76 6.30
C LEU A 17 0.38 3.62 5.73
N ALA A 18 0.38 4.92 6.02
CA ALA A 18 -0.64 5.84 5.53
C ALA A 18 -0.64 5.95 4.01
N SER A 19 0.54 6.16 3.43
CA SER A 19 0.70 6.20 1.98
C SER A 19 0.36 4.86 1.34
N ALA A 20 0.76 3.72 1.93
CA ALA A 20 0.39 2.40 1.43
C ALA A 20 -1.13 2.17 1.45
N ALA A 21 -1.81 2.51 2.55
CA ALA A 21 -3.26 2.40 2.66
C ALA A 21 -3.97 3.22 1.58
N ALA A 22 -3.52 4.45 1.36
CA ALA A 22 -4.12 5.36 0.40
C ALA A 22 -3.90 4.90 -1.06
N LEU A 23 -2.71 4.38 -1.39
CA LEU A 23 -2.42 3.78 -2.69
C LEU A 23 -3.28 2.54 -2.97
N LEU A 24 -3.43 1.65 -1.98
CA LEU A 24 -4.26 0.45 -2.09
C LEU A 24 -5.75 0.78 -2.24
N ALA A 25 -6.25 1.79 -1.51
CA ALA A 25 -7.61 2.27 -1.66
C ALA A 25 -7.85 2.85 -3.06
N ARG A 26 -6.90 3.64 -3.59
CA ARG A 26 -7.00 4.17 -4.95
C ARG A 26 -6.96 3.07 -6.02
N ALA A 27 -6.12 2.06 -5.84
CA ALA A 27 -6.07 0.88 -6.71
C ALA A 27 -7.40 0.14 -6.70
N SER A 28 -8.03 -0.01 -5.52
CA SER A 28 -9.37 -0.60 -5.39
C SER A 28 -10.42 0.20 -6.19
N ASP A 29 -10.46 1.53 -6.03
CA ASP A 29 -11.40 2.39 -6.75
C ASP A 29 -11.28 2.25 -8.28
N LEU A 30 -10.04 2.19 -8.79
CA LEU A 30 -9.77 1.98 -10.22
C LEU A 30 -10.21 0.60 -10.67
N THR A 31 -9.88 -0.44 -9.91
CA THR A 31 -10.27 -1.84 -10.21
C THR A 31 -11.78 -1.99 -10.23
N TRP A 32 -12.50 -1.37 -9.28
CA TRP A 32 -13.97 -1.35 -9.29
C TRP A 32 -14.55 -0.57 -10.45
N THR A 33 -13.91 0.51 -10.88
CA THR A 33 -14.29 1.23 -12.11
C THR A 33 -14.14 0.34 -13.34
N GLN A 34 -13.04 -0.40 -13.44
CA GLN A 34 -12.80 -1.37 -14.51
C GLN A 34 -13.79 -2.55 -14.46
N ALA A 35 -14.08 -3.10 -13.28
CA ALA A 35 -15.04 -4.19 -13.08
C ALA A 35 -16.50 -3.81 -13.40
N GLN A 36 -16.83 -2.52 -13.38
CA GLN A 36 -18.12 -2.03 -13.87
C GLN A 36 -18.18 -1.99 -15.40
N ALA A 37 -17.04 -1.73 -16.06
CA ALA A 37 -16.93 -1.74 -17.52
C ALA A 37 -16.80 -3.17 -18.09
N ASP A 38 -16.15 -4.08 -17.36
CA ASP A 38 -16.01 -5.49 -17.68
C ASP A 38 -16.51 -6.37 -16.51
N PRO A 39 -17.61 -7.12 -16.68
CA PRO A 39 -18.18 -7.93 -15.60
C PRO A 39 -17.41 -9.23 -15.31
N ALA A 40 -16.16 -9.39 -15.77
CA ALA A 40 -15.29 -10.49 -15.41
C ALA A 40 -15.20 -10.68 -13.88
N LEU A 41 -15.26 -11.95 -13.43
CA LEU A 41 -15.17 -12.27 -12.00
C LEU A 41 -13.79 -11.97 -11.42
N GLY A 42 -12.72 -12.03 -12.23
CA GLY A 42 -11.34 -11.77 -11.81
C GLY A 42 -11.17 -10.38 -11.19
N LEU A 43 -11.59 -9.34 -11.90
CA LEU A 43 -11.52 -7.94 -11.43
C LEU A 43 -12.29 -7.71 -10.12
N ARG A 44 -13.37 -8.47 -9.88
CA ARG A 44 -14.11 -8.36 -8.60
C ARG A 44 -13.37 -8.98 -7.43
N PHE A 45 -12.71 -10.12 -7.64
CA PHE A 45 -11.89 -10.74 -6.60
C PHE A 45 -10.67 -9.87 -6.26
N GLU A 46 -10.06 -9.30 -7.29
CA GLU A 46 -8.95 -8.35 -7.15
C GLU A 46 -9.36 -7.08 -6.40
N GLY A 47 -10.48 -6.46 -6.76
CA GLY A 47 -11.03 -5.31 -6.03
C GLY A 47 -11.30 -5.63 -4.55
N LEU A 48 -11.84 -6.82 -4.24
CA LEU A 48 -12.03 -7.26 -2.86
C LEU A 48 -10.70 -7.49 -2.12
N GLY A 49 -9.68 -8.01 -2.80
CA GLY A 49 -8.34 -8.17 -2.24
C GLY A 49 -7.70 -6.82 -1.91
N LEU A 50 -7.87 -5.83 -2.80
CA LEU A 50 -7.39 -4.45 -2.59
C LEU A 50 -8.11 -3.76 -1.44
N ASP A 51 -9.44 -3.89 -1.35
CA ASP A 51 -10.24 -3.37 -0.23
C ASP A 51 -9.76 -3.97 1.10
N LEU A 52 -9.51 -5.29 1.13
CA LEU A 52 -9.01 -5.96 2.32
C LEU A 52 -7.62 -5.45 2.71
N ALA A 53 -6.69 -5.34 1.75
CA ALA A 53 -5.34 -4.85 2.00
C ALA A 53 -5.34 -3.39 2.48
N ALA A 54 -6.17 -2.53 1.86
CA ALA A 54 -6.35 -1.14 2.29
C ALA A 54 -6.91 -1.05 3.72
N ALA A 55 -7.93 -1.86 4.05
CA ALA A 55 -8.49 -1.92 5.39
C ALA A 55 -7.48 -2.45 6.43
N GLN A 56 -6.68 -3.46 6.07
CA GLN A 56 -5.59 -3.95 6.91
C GLN A 56 -4.55 -2.86 7.17
N ALA A 57 -4.11 -2.15 6.14
CA ALA A 57 -3.18 -1.05 6.26
C ALA A 57 -3.73 0.06 7.15
N ALA A 58 -4.99 0.46 6.96
CA ALA A 58 -5.66 1.48 7.78
C ALA A 58 -5.78 1.06 9.26
N ASN A 59 -6.10 -0.20 9.54
CA ASN A 59 -6.21 -0.72 10.91
C ASN A 59 -4.86 -0.77 11.65
N LEU A 60 -3.75 -0.82 10.92
CA LEU A 60 -2.41 -0.78 11.49
C LEU A 60 -1.97 0.63 11.87
N GLN A 61 -2.70 1.67 11.47
CA GLN A 61 -2.34 3.05 11.76
C GLN A 61 -2.80 3.48 13.17
N PRO A 62 -1.89 3.94 14.04
CA PRO A 62 -2.30 4.53 15.30
C PRO A 62 -3.03 5.87 15.04
N GLY A 63 -4.34 5.89 15.31
CA GLY A 63 -5.15 7.11 15.28
C GLY A 63 -5.78 7.48 13.92
N GLY A 64 -5.78 6.57 12.93
CA GLY A 64 -6.49 6.79 11.66
C GLY A 64 -5.94 7.94 10.83
N SER A 65 -4.61 8.04 10.75
CA SER A 65 -3.95 9.09 9.97
C SER A 65 -4.28 8.94 8.49
N ALA A 66 -4.89 9.96 7.87
CA ALA A 66 -5.15 9.95 6.45
C ALA A 66 -3.82 10.03 5.68
N GLY A 67 -3.52 9.02 4.88
CA GLY A 67 -2.39 9.07 3.96
C GLY A 67 -2.59 10.14 2.90
N ASP A 68 -1.52 10.87 2.60
CA ASP A 68 -1.50 11.81 1.49
C ASP A 68 -1.17 11.04 0.20
N ILE A 69 -2.12 10.95 -0.72
CA ILE A 69 -1.84 10.53 -2.10
C ILE A 69 -1.37 11.78 -2.81
N THR A 70 -0.06 11.93 -2.96
CA THR A 70 0.52 13.02 -3.74
C THR A 70 0.23 12.76 -5.22
N ASP A 71 -0.94 13.21 -5.68
CA ASP A 71 -1.37 13.34 -7.08
C ASP A 71 -0.65 12.40 -8.05
N VAL A 72 -0.78 11.10 -7.79
CA VAL A 72 -0.20 10.06 -8.61
C VAL A 72 -1.16 9.89 -9.78
N ASP A 73 -0.87 10.56 -10.90
CA ASP A 73 -1.59 10.47 -12.19
C ASP A 73 -1.31 9.09 -12.84
N VAL A 74 -1.68 8.03 -12.12
CA VAL A 74 -1.50 6.64 -12.51
C VAL A 74 -2.88 6.02 -12.63
N ASP A 75 -3.22 5.66 -13.87
CA ASP A 75 -4.48 5.02 -14.24
C ASP A 75 -4.43 3.48 -14.17
N ASP A 76 -3.29 2.90 -13.81
CA ASP A 76 -3.09 1.45 -13.67
C ASP A 76 -3.09 1.00 -12.19
N PRO A 77 -4.06 0.16 -11.75
CA PRO A 77 -4.06 -0.42 -10.41
C PRO A 77 -2.75 -1.11 -10.04
N LEU A 78 -2.09 -1.80 -10.99
CA LEU A 78 -0.87 -2.56 -10.70
C LEU A 78 0.30 -1.64 -10.32
N ASP A 79 0.41 -0.48 -10.96
CA ASP A 79 1.45 0.49 -10.64
C ASP A 79 1.23 1.11 -9.26
N LEU A 80 -0.03 1.31 -8.84
CA LEU A 80 -0.35 1.76 -7.48
C LEU A 80 -0.01 0.70 -6.43
N ILE A 81 -0.26 -0.59 -6.71
CA ILE A 81 0.10 -1.69 -5.80
C ILE A 81 1.62 -1.80 -5.65
N ARG A 82 2.37 -1.67 -6.76
CA ARG A 82 3.84 -1.63 -6.72
C ARG A 82 4.36 -0.42 -5.94
N ALA A 83 3.75 0.74 -6.11
CA ALA A 83 4.10 1.91 -5.32
C ALA A 83 3.84 1.69 -3.82
N ALA A 84 2.75 1.01 -3.46
CA ALA A 84 2.46 0.66 -2.07
C ALA A 84 3.52 -0.29 -1.49
N GLU A 85 3.93 -1.30 -2.26
CA GLU A 85 5.03 -2.19 -1.89
C GLU A 85 6.34 -1.43 -1.68
N GLU A 86 6.69 -0.53 -2.60
CA GLU A 86 7.92 0.27 -2.51
C GLU A 86 7.93 1.13 -1.25
N VAL A 87 6.81 1.78 -0.94
CA VAL A 87 6.63 2.57 0.29
C VAL A 87 6.84 1.69 1.53
N LEU A 88 6.23 0.52 1.60
CA LEU A 88 6.38 -0.40 2.74
C LEU A 88 7.83 -0.89 2.89
N ARG A 89 8.57 -1.03 1.79
CA ARG A 89 9.99 -1.42 1.80
C ARG A 89 10.95 -0.32 2.24
N ARG A 90 10.53 0.95 2.27
CA ARG A 90 11.39 2.06 2.72
C ARG A 90 11.71 1.95 4.21
N CYS A 91 10.73 1.53 5.00
CA CYS A 91 10.84 1.41 6.45
C CYS A 91 11.25 -0.03 6.85
N PRO A 92 12.17 -0.24 7.81
CA PRO A 92 12.46 -1.58 8.36
C PRO A 92 11.22 -2.24 8.95
N ILE A 93 11.09 -3.57 8.82
CA ILE A 93 9.88 -4.28 9.28
C ILE A 93 9.69 -4.21 10.80
N GLU A 94 10.80 -4.08 11.54
CA GLU A 94 10.85 -3.97 12.99
C GLU A 94 10.29 -2.64 13.52
N ASP A 95 10.25 -1.61 12.67
CA ASP A 95 9.73 -0.29 13.01
C ASP A 95 8.21 -0.19 12.82
N PHE A 96 7.61 -1.20 12.18
CA PHE A 96 6.17 -1.26 11.93
C PHE A 96 5.40 -1.98 13.06
N PRO A 97 4.10 -1.68 13.21
CA PRO A 97 3.23 -2.44 14.11
C PRO A 97 3.11 -3.91 13.67
N ALA A 98 2.86 -4.77 14.66
CA ALA A 98 2.58 -6.18 14.42
C ALA A 98 1.39 -6.34 13.45
N GLY A 99 1.52 -7.25 12.49
CA GLY A 99 0.55 -7.45 11.40
C GLY A 99 1.00 -6.87 10.06
N THR A 100 2.01 -5.99 10.03
CA THR A 100 2.52 -5.41 8.77
C THR A 100 3.14 -6.46 7.84
N SER A 101 3.75 -7.53 8.38
CA SER A 101 4.26 -8.63 7.55
C SER A 101 3.15 -9.35 6.77
N GLN A 102 1.95 -9.44 7.35
CA GLN A 102 0.78 -10.01 6.66
C GLN A 102 0.30 -9.08 5.55
N LEU A 103 0.28 -7.76 5.79
CA LEU A 103 -0.03 -6.77 4.77
C LEU A 103 0.96 -6.84 3.60
N VAL A 104 2.26 -6.91 3.87
CA VAL A 104 3.29 -7.06 2.82
C VAL A 104 3.06 -8.33 2.01
N GLY A 105 2.73 -9.45 2.66
CA GLY A 105 2.35 -10.69 1.98
C GLY A 105 1.16 -10.50 1.03
N ALA A 106 0.08 -9.89 1.53
CA ALA A 106 -1.10 -9.60 0.71
C ALA A 106 -0.80 -8.71 -0.50
N VAL A 107 0.05 -7.69 -0.33
CA VAL A 107 0.50 -6.83 -1.44
C VAL A 107 1.31 -7.63 -2.48
N CYS A 108 2.22 -8.50 -2.04
CA CYS A 108 2.98 -9.37 -2.95
C CYS A 108 2.07 -10.33 -3.73
N ASP A 109 1.08 -10.92 -3.05
CA ASP A 109 0.10 -11.82 -3.67
C ASP A 109 -0.72 -11.08 -4.74
N LEU A 110 -1.21 -9.87 -4.43
CA LEU A 110 -1.93 -9.01 -5.37
C LEU A 110 -1.10 -8.66 -6.62
N ILE A 111 0.21 -8.39 -6.46
CA ILE A 111 1.11 -8.16 -7.61
C ILE A 111 1.21 -9.40 -8.51
N GLY A 112 1.26 -10.60 -7.89
CA GLY A 112 1.31 -11.87 -8.60
C GLY A 112 0.01 -12.17 -9.35
N GLU A 113 -1.13 -11.91 -8.72
CA GLU A 113 -2.46 -12.12 -9.28
C GLU A 113 -2.74 -11.17 -10.47
N HIS A 114 -2.41 -9.88 -10.35
CA HIS A 114 -2.55 -8.89 -11.43
C HIS A 114 -1.69 -9.18 -12.67
N SER A 115 -0.60 -9.94 -12.52
CA SER A 115 0.35 -10.23 -13.60
C SER A 115 -0.05 -11.45 -14.46
N THR A 116 -1.18 -12.09 -14.16
CA THR A 116 -1.64 -13.36 -14.76
C THR A 116 -2.83 -13.15 -15.69
#